data_AF-A0AB74QVE4-F1
#
_entry.id   AF-A0AB74QVE4-F1
#
_cell.length_a   1.000
_cell.length_b   1.000
_cell.length_c   1.000
_cell.angle_alpha   90.00
_cell.angle_beta   90.00
_cell.angle_gamma   90.00
#
_symmetry.space_group_name_H-M   'P 1'
#
loop_
_entity.id
_entity.type
_entity.pdbx_description
1 polymer ?
#
loop_
_entity_poly.entity_id
_entity_poly.type
_entity_poly.pdbx_seq_one_letter_code
_entity_poly.pdbx_strand_id
1 'polypeptide(L)'
;MSDIKFVVVGHHARRELAEQLAESLGAYLLVDEDDRGANWNHYRALQWAAEQSCRVVVLEDDALPVEGFQTMVTEWLTRFPDSLISFYLGTGRPPQYQLEIATKLIAADRERTDHITMQRLVHAVCYSVPTKLIPKVVSRWDASKPADYAIGDACGGPVIYPCYSLVDHADGKPVEKHPDGQHRNERRRAWRFYG
;
A
#
# COMPACT_ATOMS: atom_id res chain seq x y z
N MET A 1 -4.86 -20.27 -11.88
CA MET A 1 -4.64 -18.89 -11.41
C MET A 1 -4.79 -18.91 -9.91
N SER A 2 -3.83 -18.37 -9.17
CA SER A 2 -3.99 -18.18 -7.72
C SER A 2 -5.09 -17.17 -7.50
N ASP A 3 -6.10 -17.51 -6.70
CA ASP A 3 -7.15 -16.58 -6.31
C ASP A 3 -6.53 -15.37 -5.61
N ILE A 4 -6.99 -14.15 -5.90
CA ILE A 4 -6.55 -12.93 -5.21
C ILE A 4 -7.78 -12.14 -4.77
N LYS A 5 -7.71 -11.57 -3.57
CA LYS A 5 -8.76 -10.71 -3.04
C LYS A 5 -8.24 -9.30 -2.82
N PHE A 6 -9.16 -8.35 -2.86
CA PHE A 6 -8.89 -6.95 -2.60
C PHE A 6 -9.64 -6.52 -1.34
N VAL A 7 -9.03 -5.63 -0.57
CA VAL A 7 -9.68 -4.92 0.53
C VAL A 7 -9.35 -3.44 0.44
N VAL A 8 -10.37 -2.59 0.49
CA VAL A 8 -10.25 -1.15 0.56
C VAL A 8 -10.42 -0.71 2.01
N VAL A 9 -9.46 0.06 2.52
CA VAL A 9 -9.56 0.77 3.78
C VAL A 9 -9.86 2.24 3.51
N GLY A 10 -10.89 2.78 4.14
CA GLY A 10 -11.29 4.16 3.95
C GLY A 10 -11.72 4.86 5.22
N HIS A 11 -11.72 6.18 5.16
CA HIS A 11 -12.29 7.03 6.20
C HIS A 11 -13.76 7.32 5.88
N HIS A 12 -14.65 7.42 6.87
CA HIS A 12 -16.07 7.69 6.62
C HIS A 12 -16.30 9.00 5.83
N ALA A 13 -15.44 10.00 6.03
CA ALA A 13 -15.45 11.27 5.27
C ALA A 13 -15.18 11.11 3.76
N ARG A 14 -14.62 9.97 3.33
CA ARG A 14 -14.36 9.59 1.93
C ARG A 14 -15.12 8.32 1.53
N ARG A 15 -16.21 8.00 2.24
CA ARG A 15 -17.02 6.80 2.01
C ARG A 15 -17.34 6.57 0.54
N GLU A 16 -17.84 7.59 -0.16
CA GLU A 16 -18.23 7.46 -1.56
C GLU A 16 -17.05 7.04 -2.45
N LEU A 17 -15.86 7.61 -2.24
CA LEU A 17 -14.65 7.22 -2.95
C LEU A 17 -14.24 5.78 -2.62
N ALA A 18 -14.30 5.41 -1.33
CA ALA A 18 -13.98 4.07 -0.87
C ALA A 18 -14.93 3.00 -1.45
N GLU A 19 -16.23 3.31 -1.51
CA GLU A 19 -17.27 2.45 -2.08
C GLU A 19 -17.08 2.28 -3.60
N GLN A 20 -16.84 3.38 -4.33
CA GLN A 20 -16.56 3.33 -5.77
C GLN A 20 -15.32 2.50 -6.08
N LEU A 21 -14.22 2.72 -5.35
CA LEU A 21 -12.99 1.93 -5.52
C LEU A 21 -13.24 0.45 -5.20
N ALA A 22 -13.95 0.15 -4.11
CA ALA A 22 -14.25 -1.22 -3.75
C ALA A 22 -15.14 -1.92 -4.77
N GLU A 23 -16.19 -1.25 -5.27
CA GLU A 23 -17.08 -1.78 -6.31
C GLU A 23 -16.29 -2.08 -7.60
N SER A 24 -15.43 -1.15 -8.03
CA SER A 24 -14.62 -1.31 -9.24
C SER A 24 -13.68 -2.53 -9.21
N LEU A 25 -13.26 -2.97 -8.02
CA LEU A 25 -12.33 -4.08 -7.81
C LEU A 25 -13.02 -5.36 -7.32
N GLY A 26 -14.32 -5.30 -7.01
CA GLY A 26 -15.00 -6.35 -6.24
C GLY A 26 -14.36 -6.59 -4.86
N ALA A 27 -13.86 -5.52 -4.24
CA ALA A 27 -13.11 -5.59 -2.99
C ALA A 27 -14.02 -5.64 -1.76
N TYR A 28 -13.50 -6.22 -0.68
CA TYR A 28 -14.08 -6.04 0.64
C TYR A 28 -13.83 -4.60 1.12
N LEU A 29 -14.81 -3.98 1.79
CA LEU A 29 -14.70 -2.60 2.23
C LEU A 29 -14.65 -2.51 3.76
N LEU A 30 -13.66 -1.79 4.27
CA LEU A 30 -13.52 -1.46 5.68
C LEU A 30 -13.46 0.05 5.85
N VAL A 31 -14.54 0.63 6.39
CA VAL A 31 -14.62 2.05 6.72
C VAL A 31 -14.31 2.25 8.20
N ASP A 32 -13.53 3.28 8.51
CA ASP A 32 -13.34 3.82 9.84
C ASP A 32 -14.45 4.82 10.17
N GLU A 33 -15.49 4.33 10.85
CA GLU A 33 -16.65 5.12 11.28
C GLU A 33 -16.36 5.99 12.51
N ASP A 34 -15.34 5.61 13.30
CA ASP A 34 -15.12 6.10 14.67
C ASP A 34 -13.87 7.00 14.78
N ASP A 35 -13.29 7.44 13.66
CA ASP A 35 -12.03 8.23 13.62
C ASP A 35 -10.86 7.56 14.38
N ARG A 36 -10.72 6.23 14.29
CA ARG A 36 -9.62 5.48 14.93
C ARG A 36 -8.30 5.57 14.16
N GLY A 37 -8.35 6.00 12.92
CA GLY A 37 -7.22 6.30 12.06
C GLY A 37 -6.72 5.14 11.21
N ALA A 38 -5.86 5.46 10.24
CA ALA A 38 -5.38 4.56 9.21
C ALA A 38 -4.69 3.32 9.78
N ASN A 39 -3.87 3.47 10.83
CA ASN A 39 -3.23 2.33 11.50
C ASN A 39 -4.27 1.27 11.92
N TRP A 40 -5.32 1.69 12.62
CA TRP A 40 -6.35 0.78 13.08
C TRP A 40 -7.09 0.11 11.93
N ASN A 41 -7.38 0.86 10.86
CA ASN A 41 -8.11 0.31 9.73
C ASN A 41 -7.27 -0.68 8.91
N HIS A 42 -5.99 -0.41 8.70
CA HIS A 42 -5.06 -1.38 8.09
C HIS A 42 -4.87 -2.64 8.95
N TYR A 43 -4.86 -2.51 10.28
CA TYR A 43 -4.83 -3.67 11.17
C TYR A 43 -6.05 -4.58 10.96
N ARG A 44 -7.26 -4.01 10.88
CA ARG A 44 -8.49 -4.76 10.56
C ARG A 44 -8.44 -5.43 9.20
N ALA A 45 -7.91 -4.74 8.19
CA ALA A 45 -7.72 -5.32 6.86
C ALA A 45 -6.80 -6.54 6.90
N LEU A 46 -5.72 -6.49 7.70
CA LEU A 46 -4.82 -7.63 7.87
C LEU A 46 -5.41 -8.76 8.72
N GLN A 47 -6.25 -8.44 9.71
CA GLN A 47 -7.01 -9.47 10.44
C GLN A 47 -7.96 -10.22 9.50
N TRP A 48 -8.73 -9.49 8.70
CA TRP A 48 -9.59 -10.11 7.67
C TRP A 48 -8.78 -10.89 6.64
N ALA A 49 -7.62 -10.37 6.24
CA ALA A 49 -6.73 -11.04 5.30
C ALA A 49 -6.16 -12.35 5.88
N ALA A 50 -5.99 -12.46 7.21
CA ALA A 50 -5.55 -13.68 7.88
C ALA A 50 -6.56 -14.82 7.77
N GLU A 51 -7.85 -14.50 7.55
CA GLU A 51 -8.93 -15.48 7.37
C GLU A 51 -9.02 -15.99 5.92
N GLN A 52 -8.25 -15.40 4.99
CA GLN A 52 -8.26 -15.78 3.58
C GLN A 52 -7.19 -16.84 3.29
N SER A 53 -7.54 -17.82 2.46
CA SER A 53 -6.59 -18.84 1.98
C SER A 53 -5.71 -18.37 0.81
N CYS A 54 -5.80 -17.09 0.43
CA CYS A 54 -5.22 -16.54 -0.78
C CYS A 54 -4.46 -15.24 -0.49
N ARG A 55 -3.82 -14.66 -1.53
CA ARG A 55 -3.21 -13.33 -1.40
C ARG A 55 -4.29 -12.27 -1.30
N VAL A 56 -4.04 -11.27 -0.45
CA VAL A 56 -4.90 -10.10 -0.29
C VAL A 56 -4.11 -8.84 -0.62
N VAL A 57 -4.71 -7.96 -1.43
CA VAL A 57 -4.17 -6.65 -1.77
C VAL A 57 -4.99 -5.61 -1.00
N VAL A 58 -4.31 -4.81 -0.20
CA VAL A 58 -4.90 -3.73 0.59
C VAL A 58 -4.72 -2.43 -0.18
N LEU A 59 -5.77 -1.63 -0.30
CA LEU A 59 -5.77 -0.30 -0.92
C LEU A 59 -6.36 0.75 0.04
N GLU A 60 -5.80 1.95 0.06
CA GLU A 60 -6.44 3.12 0.65
C GLU A 60 -7.54 3.66 -0.30
N ASP A 61 -8.56 4.31 0.26
CA ASP A 61 -9.73 4.88 -0.45
C ASP A 61 -9.40 5.97 -1.48
N ASP A 62 -8.18 6.51 -1.47
CA ASP A 62 -7.67 7.50 -2.40
C ASP A 62 -6.60 6.95 -3.35
N ALA A 63 -6.43 5.62 -3.41
CA ALA A 63 -5.66 4.96 -4.45
C ALA A 63 -6.37 5.09 -5.80
N LEU A 64 -5.59 5.35 -6.85
CA LEU A 64 -6.06 5.46 -8.23
C LEU A 64 -5.42 4.37 -9.09
N PRO A 65 -6.03 3.18 -9.19
CA PRO A 65 -5.47 2.08 -9.97
C PRO A 65 -5.39 2.39 -11.47
N VAL A 66 -4.37 1.85 -12.12
CA VAL A 66 -4.22 1.89 -13.58
C VAL A 66 -5.23 0.98 -14.28
N GLU A 67 -5.44 1.21 -15.57
CA GLU A 67 -6.17 0.25 -16.40
C GLU A 67 -5.48 -1.12 -16.38
N GLY A 68 -6.26 -2.20 -16.23
CA GLY A 68 -5.71 -3.56 -16.15
C GLY A 68 -5.04 -3.91 -14.80
N PHE A 69 -5.20 -3.07 -13.77
CA PHE A 69 -4.58 -3.23 -12.45
C PHE A 69 -4.64 -4.66 -11.89
N GLN A 70 -5.81 -5.30 -11.89
CA GLN A 70 -5.98 -6.65 -11.30
C GLN A 70 -5.10 -7.71 -11.99
N THR A 71 -4.99 -7.65 -13.31
CA THR A 71 -4.13 -8.55 -14.10
C THR A 71 -2.67 -8.33 -13.74
N MET A 72 -2.23 -7.07 -13.76
CA MET A 72 -0.84 -6.71 -13.46
C MET A 72 -0.43 -7.11 -12.04
N VAL A 73 -1.28 -6.83 -11.05
CA VAL A 73 -1.04 -7.23 -9.66
C VAL A 73 -0.91 -8.75 -9.55
N THR A 74 -1.74 -9.52 -10.26
CA THR A 74 -1.65 -10.99 -10.29
C THR A 74 -0.29 -11.46 -10.80
N GLU A 75 0.26 -10.82 -11.84
CA GLU A 75 1.59 -11.13 -12.38
C GLU A 75 2.69 -10.88 -11.36
N TRP A 76 2.66 -9.73 -10.68
CA TRP A 76 3.63 -9.39 -9.63
C TRP A 76 3.56 -10.36 -8.45
N LEU A 77 2.36 -10.69 -7.97
CA LEU A 77 2.17 -11.63 -6.88
C LEU A 77 2.57 -13.06 -7.25
N THR A 78 2.40 -13.45 -8.51
CA THR A 78 2.86 -14.75 -9.03
C THR A 78 4.38 -14.80 -9.09
N ARG A 79 5.03 -13.71 -9.50
CA ARG A 79 6.50 -13.62 -9.57
C ARG A 79 7.17 -13.54 -8.20
N PHE A 80 6.53 -12.87 -7.23
CA PHE A 80 7.04 -12.68 -5.88
C PHE A 80 6.04 -13.17 -4.80
N PRO A 81 5.79 -14.50 -4.74
CA PRO A 81 4.76 -15.05 -3.86
C PRO A 81 5.07 -14.82 -2.37
N ASP A 82 6.36 -14.73 -2.03
CA ASP A 82 6.88 -14.70 -0.67
C ASP A 82 7.35 -13.31 -0.20
N SER A 83 7.21 -12.28 -1.02
CA SER A 83 7.69 -10.93 -0.72
C SER A 83 6.55 -10.00 -0.32
N LEU A 84 6.79 -9.09 0.63
CA LEU A 84 5.95 -7.90 0.76
C LEU A 84 6.14 -7.04 -0.49
N ILE A 85 5.04 -6.68 -1.16
CA ILE A 85 5.05 -5.84 -2.36
C ILE A 85 4.21 -4.60 -2.07
N SER A 86 4.74 -3.43 -2.44
CA SER A 86 3.97 -2.19 -2.53
C SER A 86 3.82 -1.81 -3.99
N PHE A 87 2.60 -1.45 -4.40
CA PHE A 87 2.28 -1.05 -5.77
C PHE A 87 2.24 0.47 -5.94
N TYR A 88 2.57 1.21 -4.88
CA TYR A 88 2.74 2.66 -4.89
C TYR A 88 4.14 3.04 -4.38
N LEU A 89 4.78 3.98 -5.08
CA LEU A 89 6.02 4.61 -4.67
C LEU A 89 5.91 6.13 -4.85
N GLY A 90 5.52 6.82 -3.77
CA GLY A 90 5.21 8.24 -3.80
C GLY A 90 6.42 9.18 -3.81
N THR A 91 6.27 10.29 -4.53
CA THR A 91 7.07 11.50 -4.41
C THR A 91 6.55 12.31 -3.21
N GLY A 92 7.42 13.01 -2.49
CA GLY A 92 7.03 13.80 -1.32
C GLY A 92 7.52 13.16 -0.02
N ARG A 93 6.61 12.78 0.87
CA ARG A 93 6.97 12.16 2.16
C ARG A 93 7.07 10.64 2.02
N PRO A 94 7.96 9.96 2.76
CA PRO A 94 8.93 10.54 3.71
C PRO A 94 10.16 11.09 2.97
N PRO A 95 10.63 12.33 3.27
CA PRO A 95 11.72 12.98 2.54
C PRO A 95 13.05 12.23 2.66
N GLN A 96 13.29 11.56 3.80
CA GLN A 96 14.52 10.82 4.05
C GLN A 96 14.73 9.63 3.10
N TYR A 97 13.67 9.11 2.46
CA TYR A 97 13.78 8.01 1.50
C TYR A 97 13.87 8.48 0.04
N GLN A 98 13.61 9.76 -0.26
CA GLN A 98 13.49 10.22 -1.65
C GLN A 98 14.80 10.12 -2.42
N LEU A 99 15.94 10.40 -1.79
CA LEU A 99 17.25 10.24 -2.42
C LEU A 99 17.61 8.76 -2.68
N GLU A 100 17.27 7.87 -1.73
CA GLU A 100 17.46 6.42 -1.89
C GLU A 100 16.60 5.90 -3.04
N ILE A 101 15.32 6.28 -3.07
CA ILE A 101 14.38 5.91 -4.13
C ILE A 101 14.92 6.35 -5.50
N ALA A 102 15.29 7.63 -5.64
CA ALA A 102 15.82 8.16 -6.89
C ALA A 102 17.05 7.37 -7.37
N THR A 103 17.98 7.09 -6.46
CA THR A 103 19.21 6.37 -6.77
C THR A 103 18.93 4.93 -7.21
N LYS A 104 18.00 4.24 -6.53
CA LYS A 104 17.61 2.88 -6.88
C LYS A 104 16.85 2.80 -8.21
N LEU A 105 16.00 3.78 -8.52
CA LEU A 105 15.34 3.86 -9.83
C LEU A 105 16.34 4.08 -10.96
N ILE A 106 17.35 4.94 -10.77
CA ILE A 106 18.44 5.14 -11.74
C ILE A 106 19.24 3.84 -11.94
N ALA A 107 19.56 3.13 -10.85
CA ALA A 107 20.24 1.84 -10.92
C ALA A 107 19.40 0.80 -11.68
N ALA A 108 18.09 0.75 -11.41
CA ALA A 108 17.16 -0.14 -12.09
C ALA A 108 17.11 0.09 -13.60
N ASP A 109 17.12 1.36 -14.05
CA ASP A 109 17.18 1.71 -15.48
C ASP A 109 18.48 1.20 -16.11
N ARG A 110 19.61 1.43 -15.44
CA ARG A 110 20.93 0.98 -15.90
C ARG A 110 20.99 -0.55 -16.02
N GLU A 111 20.38 -1.25 -15.08
CA GLU A 111 20.39 -2.71 -14.97
C GLU A 111 19.22 -3.37 -15.72
N ARG A 112 18.33 -2.57 -16.32
CA ARG A 112 17.10 -3.02 -17.00
C ARG A 112 16.22 -3.89 -16.12
N THR A 113 16.12 -3.54 -14.84
CA THR A 113 15.18 -4.18 -13.90
C THR A 113 13.89 -3.37 -13.79
N ASP A 114 12.81 -4.07 -13.51
CA ASP A 114 11.46 -3.50 -13.44
C ASP A 114 10.96 -3.26 -12.02
N HIS A 115 11.82 -3.47 -11.02
CA HIS A 115 11.55 -3.20 -9.62
C HIS A 115 12.78 -2.76 -8.86
N ILE A 116 12.55 -2.09 -7.74
CA ILE A 116 13.54 -1.84 -6.70
C ILE A 116 13.14 -2.57 -5.42
N THR A 117 14.08 -2.65 -4.48
CA THR A 117 13.82 -3.14 -3.13
C THR A 117 14.09 -2.04 -2.11
N MET A 118 13.28 -1.94 -1.07
CA MET A 118 13.51 -1.06 0.09
C MET A 118 13.49 -1.88 1.38
N GLN A 119 14.21 -1.45 2.40
CA GLN A 119 14.25 -2.18 3.69
C GLN A 119 12.98 -2.00 4.53
N ARG A 120 12.11 -1.06 4.14
CA ARG A 120 10.87 -0.73 4.84
C ARG A 120 9.77 -0.41 3.83
N LEU A 121 8.53 -0.60 4.26
CA LEU A 121 7.37 -0.10 3.56
C LEU A 121 7.32 1.44 3.74
N VAL A 122 7.45 2.16 2.64
CA VAL A 122 7.50 3.63 2.58
C VAL A 122 6.11 4.27 2.57
N HIS A 123 5.12 3.57 2.01
CA HIS A 123 3.73 4.03 1.87
C HIS A 123 2.78 2.83 1.97
N ALA A 124 1.63 3.01 2.63
CA ALA A 124 0.61 1.96 2.79
C ALA A 124 -0.57 2.06 1.79
N VAL A 125 -0.46 2.93 0.78
CA VAL A 125 -1.52 3.23 -0.21
C VAL A 125 -2.02 1.99 -0.94
N CYS A 126 -1.11 1.10 -1.38
CA CYS A 126 -1.48 -0.14 -2.02
C CYS A 126 -0.38 -1.19 -1.86
N TYR A 127 -0.66 -2.28 -1.14
CA TYR A 127 0.33 -3.31 -0.83
C TYR A 127 -0.28 -4.70 -0.66
N SER A 128 0.59 -5.71 -0.62
CA SER A 128 0.19 -7.07 -0.28
C SER A 128 1.26 -7.76 0.58
N VAL A 129 0.85 -8.28 1.74
CA VAL A 129 1.66 -9.12 2.64
C VAL A 129 1.51 -10.60 2.23
N PRO A 130 2.60 -11.40 2.15
CA PRO A 130 2.50 -12.82 1.84
C PRO A 130 1.57 -13.52 2.84
N THR A 131 0.66 -14.37 2.35
CA THR A 131 -0.35 -15.03 3.20
C THR A 131 0.28 -15.71 4.43
N LYS A 132 1.43 -16.36 4.24
CA LYS A 132 2.19 -17.02 5.32
C LYS A 132 2.74 -16.08 6.40
N LEU A 133 2.90 -14.79 6.09
CA LEU A 133 3.43 -13.77 7.00
C LEU A 133 2.33 -12.96 7.69
N ILE A 134 1.09 -12.99 7.22
CA ILE A 134 -0.01 -12.21 7.81
C ILE A 134 -0.17 -12.49 9.33
N PRO A 135 -0.20 -13.75 9.82
CA PRO A 135 -0.34 -14.01 11.25
C PRO A 135 0.79 -13.38 12.08
N LYS A 136 2.02 -13.40 11.55
CA LYS A 136 3.17 -12.75 12.17
C LYS A 136 2.97 -11.24 12.22
N VAL A 137 2.54 -10.61 11.13
CA VAL A 137 2.30 -9.16 11.06
C VAL A 137 1.24 -8.74 12.07
N VAL A 138 0.11 -9.44 12.12
CA VAL A 138 -0.96 -9.19 13.09
C VAL A 138 -0.46 -9.34 14.54
N SER A 139 0.31 -10.40 14.84
CA SER A 139 0.81 -10.65 16.21
C SER A 139 1.83 -9.61 16.70
N ARG A 140 2.53 -8.94 15.78
CA ARG A 140 3.58 -7.96 16.08
C ARG A 140 3.15 -6.52 15.79
N TRP A 141 1.85 -6.32 15.58
CA TRP A 141 1.33 -5.01 15.21
C TRP A 141 1.65 -3.97 16.27
N ASP A 142 2.15 -2.83 15.83
CA ASP A 142 2.47 -1.70 16.69
C ASP A 142 1.49 -0.55 16.39
N ALA A 143 0.50 -0.41 17.26
CA ALA A 143 -0.53 0.62 17.12
C ALA A 143 -0.01 2.05 17.34
N SER A 144 1.21 2.23 17.86
CA SER A 144 1.81 3.55 18.06
C SER A 144 2.45 4.13 16.80
N LYS A 145 2.61 3.32 15.74
CA LYS A 145 3.28 3.70 14.50
C LYS A 145 2.28 4.05 13.39
N PRO A 146 2.68 4.86 12.40
CA PRO A 146 2.01 4.90 11.12
C PRO A 146 1.87 3.49 10.50
N ALA A 147 0.82 3.27 9.71
CA ALA A 147 0.46 1.95 9.20
C ALA A 147 1.58 1.29 8.40
N ASP A 148 2.19 2.03 7.48
CA ASP A 148 3.34 1.62 6.67
C ASP A 148 4.49 1.07 7.53
N TYR A 149 4.87 1.79 8.59
CA TYR A 149 5.91 1.35 9.51
C TYR A 149 5.47 0.14 10.35
N ALA A 150 4.23 0.09 10.82
CA ALA A 150 3.70 -1.06 11.56
C ALA A 150 3.74 -2.34 10.72
N ILE A 151 3.34 -2.27 9.44
CA ILE A 151 3.36 -3.39 8.50
C ILE A 151 4.80 -3.80 8.20
N GLY A 152 5.64 -2.84 7.79
CA GLY A 152 7.01 -3.10 7.35
C GLY A 152 7.87 -3.70 8.45
N ASP A 153 7.84 -3.12 9.65
CA ASP A 153 8.63 -3.60 10.79
C ASP A 153 8.13 -4.97 11.28
N ALA A 154 6.81 -5.22 11.28
CA ALA A 154 6.24 -6.49 11.74
C ALA A 154 6.47 -7.63 10.73
N CYS A 155 6.35 -7.34 9.43
CA CYS A 155 6.63 -8.29 8.35
C CYS A 155 8.12 -8.66 8.36
N GLY A 156 8.97 -7.64 8.39
CA GLY A 156 10.42 -7.76 8.25
C GLY A 156 10.85 -8.19 6.84
N GLY A 157 12.12 -7.93 6.53
CA GLY A 157 12.68 -8.20 5.20
C GLY A 157 12.40 -7.07 4.20
N PRO A 158 12.96 -7.20 2.98
CA PRO A 158 12.83 -6.18 1.96
C PRO A 158 11.41 -6.14 1.38
N VAL A 159 11.01 -4.96 0.95
CA VAL A 159 9.76 -4.69 0.22
C VAL A 159 10.09 -4.49 -1.25
N ILE A 160 9.35 -5.17 -2.12
CA ILE A 160 9.42 -5.01 -3.57
C ILE A 160 8.56 -3.82 -3.99
N TYR A 161 9.09 -2.98 -4.86
CA TYR A 161 8.38 -1.89 -5.51
C TYR A 161 8.56 -1.99 -7.02
N PRO A 162 7.49 -2.15 -7.81
CA PRO A 162 7.56 -1.92 -9.24
C PRO A 162 8.17 -0.54 -9.54
N CYS A 163 9.05 -0.45 -10.52
CA CYS A 163 9.63 0.83 -10.94
C CYS A 163 8.55 1.80 -11.43
N TYR A 164 7.44 1.27 -11.96
CA TYR A 164 6.23 2.00 -12.31
C TYR A 164 5.10 1.59 -11.38
N SER A 165 4.59 2.53 -10.58
CA SER A 165 3.49 2.29 -9.65
C SER A 165 2.22 1.90 -10.42
N LEU A 166 1.47 0.94 -9.87
CA LEU A 166 0.21 0.47 -10.45
C LEU A 166 -1.01 1.22 -9.87
N VAL A 167 -0.78 2.05 -8.87
CA VAL A 167 -1.74 3.05 -8.40
C VAL A 167 -1.05 4.41 -8.33
N ASP A 168 -1.78 5.48 -8.59
CA ASP A 168 -1.39 6.82 -8.14
C ASP A 168 -2.16 7.11 -6.84
N HIS A 169 -1.92 8.27 -6.26
CA HIS A 169 -2.61 8.72 -5.06
C HIS A 169 -3.36 10.01 -5.38
N ALA A 170 -4.65 10.07 -5.04
CA ALA A 170 -5.44 11.28 -5.27
C ALA A 170 -4.91 12.43 -4.39
N ASP A 171 -4.57 13.56 -5.01
CA ASP A 171 -4.13 14.79 -4.34
C ASP A 171 -5.33 15.49 -3.65
N GLY A 172 -5.87 14.87 -2.59
CA GLY A 172 -6.94 15.44 -1.76
C GLY A 172 -6.42 16.21 -0.53
N LYS A 173 -7.31 16.75 0.29
CA LYS A 173 -6.94 17.16 1.66
C LYS A 173 -6.79 15.91 2.53
N PRO A 174 -5.80 15.84 3.45
CA PRO A 174 -5.76 14.78 4.45
C PRO A 174 -7.08 14.77 5.25
N VAL A 175 -7.67 13.59 5.40
CA VAL A 175 -8.86 13.38 6.23
C VAL A 175 -8.50 13.21 7.70
N GLU A 176 -7.32 12.64 7.97
CA GLU A 176 -6.78 12.49 9.31
C GLU A 176 -5.85 13.64 9.69
N LYS A 177 -5.93 14.07 10.95
CA LYS A 177 -4.93 14.97 11.55
C LYS A 177 -3.72 14.15 11.95
N HIS A 178 -2.59 14.38 11.31
CA HIS A 178 -1.36 13.74 11.75
C HIS A 178 -0.99 14.17 13.18
N PRO A 179 -0.46 13.25 14.02
CA PRO A 179 -0.08 13.56 15.39
C PRO A 179 0.97 14.67 15.51
N ASP A 180 1.76 14.90 14.45
CA ASP A 180 2.77 15.96 14.39
C ASP A 180 2.18 17.36 14.11
N GLY A 181 0.88 17.44 13.78
CA GLY A 181 0.19 18.69 13.46
C GLY A 181 0.73 19.44 12.23
N GLN A 182 1.63 18.82 11.45
CA GLN A 182 2.29 19.51 10.34
C GLN A 182 1.35 19.60 9.14
N HIS A 183 1.23 20.80 8.58
CA HIS A 183 0.62 20.99 7.28
C HIS A 183 1.46 20.31 6.19
N ARG A 184 0.81 19.45 5.41
CA ARG A 184 1.42 18.73 4.30
C ARG A 184 1.02 19.41 3.00
N ASN A 185 1.98 20.05 2.35
CA ASN A 185 1.81 20.73 1.07
C ASN A 185 2.50 19.97 -0.08
N GLU A 186 3.19 18.87 0.24
CA GLU A 186 3.86 18.04 -0.76
C GLU A 186 2.84 17.32 -1.65
N ARG A 187 3.13 17.22 -2.95
CA ARG A 187 2.32 16.44 -3.89
C ARG A 187 2.37 14.95 -3.52
N ARG A 188 1.25 14.26 -3.55
CA ARG A 188 1.12 12.82 -3.30
C ARG A 188 0.96 12.12 -4.64
N ARG A 189 2.04 12.02 -5.40
CA ARG A 189 2.05 11.41 -6.74
C ARG A 189 3.13 10.36 -6.88
N ALA A 190 2.89 9.29 -7.62
CA ALA A 190 3.89 8.26 -7.88
C ALA A 190 5.15 8.83 -8.57
N TRP A 191 6.33 8.27 -8.24
CA TRP A 191 7.61 8.59 -8.90
C TRP A 191 7.56 8.32 -10.40
N ARG A 192 6.97 7.18 -10.76
CA ARG A 192 6.60 6.80 -12.11
C ARG A 192 5.26 6.10 -11.98
N PHE A 193 4.32 6.49 -12.83
CA PHE A 193 3.01 5.88 -12.89
C PHE A 193 2.94 5.02 -14.14
N TYR A 194 2.37 3.81 -14.03
CA TYR A 194 2.26 2.93 -15.18
C TYR A 194 1.18 3.44 -16.14
N GLY A 195 1.59 3.86 -17.34
CA GLY A 195 0.72 4.50 -18.34
C GLY A 195 1.51 5.41 -19.26
#